data_AF-A0A7L4CJU7-F1
#
_entry.id   AF-A0A7L4CJU7-F1
#
_cell.length_a   1.000
_cell.length_b   1.000
_cell.length_c   1.000
_cell.angle_alpha   90.00
_cell.angle_beta   90.00
_cell.angle_gamma   90.00
#
_symmetry.space_group_name_H-M   'P 1'
#
loop_
_entity.id
_entity.type
_entity.pdbx_description
1 polymer ?
#
loop_
_entity_poly.entity_id
_entity_poly.type
_entity_poly.pdbx_seq_one_letter_code
_entity_poly.pdbx_strand_id
1 'polypeptide(L)'
;RKVFFDTHALVCLLEQNGFTTQQSEVIVSALVKIMNTNLDIIYKDMVTKVQQEIALQQVMSHIGGVKKDMIILEKSEFSALRSENEKIKLELQQIKKQVMDEITKVRADNKLNLNLEKSRVKELVS
;
A
#
# COMPACT_ATOMS: atom_id res chain seq x y z
N ARG A 1 4.14 23.56 -28.05
CA ARG A 1 3.95 23.24 -29.48
C ARG A 1 3.69 24.58 -30.17
N LYS A 2 4.45 25.00 -31.19
CA LYS A 2 4.15 26.27 -31.88
C LYS A 2 2.97 26.03 -32.81
N VAL A 3 1.88 26.77 -32.60
CA VAL A 3 0.77 26.81 -33.55
C VAL A 3 1.20 27.78 -34.64
N PHE A 4 1.26 27.30 -35.89
CA PHE A 4 1.55 28.15 -37.02
C PHE A 4 0.22 28.69 -37.54
N PHE A 5 0.12 30.02 -37.57
CA PHE A 5 -1.04 30.71 -38.08
C PHE A 5 -0.71 31.28 -39.45
N ASP A 6 -1.62 31.11 -40.41
CA ASP A 6 -1.46 31.71 -41.73
C ASP A 6 -1.79 33.20 -41.64
N THR A 7 -0.77 34.00 -41.37
CA THR A 7 -0.88 35.46 -41.27
C THR A 7 -1.25 36.08 -42.61
N HIS A 8 -0.83 35.48 -43.73
CA HIS A 8 -1.07 36.02 -45.06
C HIS A 8 -2.54 35.85 -45.47
N ALA A 9 -3.12 34.66 -45.25
CA ALA A 9 -4.53 34.42 -45.50
C ALA A 9 -5.43 35.38 -44.71
N LEU A 10 -5.05 35.71 -43.46
CA LEU A 10 -5.81 36.64 -42.63
C LEU A 10 -5.69 38.10 -43.11
N VAL A 11 -4.50 38.51 -43.57
CA VAL A 11 -4.32 39.84 -44.19
C VAL A 11 -5.17 39.96 -45.45
N CYS A 12 -5.11 38.98 -46.36
CA CYS A 12 -5.91 39.00 -47.59
C CYS A 12 -7.41 39.01 -47.31
N LEU A 13 -7.87 38.27 -46.28
CA LEU A 13 -9.27 38.30 -45.85
C LEU A 13 -9.68 39.70 -45.39
N LEU A 14 -8.86 40.37 -44.57
CA LEU A 14 -9.17 41.71 -44.08
C LEU A 14 -9.19 42.73 -45.23
N GLU A 15 -8.26 42.63 -46.18
CA GLU A 15 -8.25 43.48 -47.39
C GLU A 15 -9.51 43.31 -48.25
N GLN A 16 -9.97 42.07 -48.44
CA GLN A 16 -11.24 41.78 -49.13
C GLN A 16 -12.46 42.36 -48.42
N ASN A 17 -12.36 42.62 -47.11
CA ASN A 17 -13.41 43.23 -46.30
C ASN A 17 -13.24 44.75 -46.14
N GLY A 18 -12.41 45.40 -46.98
CA GLY A 18 -12.28 46.85 -47.05
C GLY A 18 -11.25 47.47 -46.12
N PHE A 19 -10.41 46.67 -45.46
CA PHE A 19 -9.26 47.18 -44.70
C PHE A 19 -8.07 47.47 -45.64
N THR A 20 -7.29 48.49 -45.32
CA THR A 20 -6.00 48.70 -45.98
C THR A 20 -4.98 47.65 -45.53
N THR A 21 -3.98 47.35 -46.36
CA THR A 21 -2.87 46.45 -46.02
C THR A 21 -2.27 46.77 -44.65
N GLN A 22 -2.02 48.05 -44.37
CA GLN A 22 -1.44 48.49 -43.10
C GLN A 22 -2.37 48.22 -41.89
N GLN A 23 -3.69 48.43 -42.04
CA GLN A 23 -4.65 48.08 -40.99
C GLN A 23 -4.71 46.57 -40.78
N SER A 24 -4.75 45.80 -41.86
CA SER A 24 -4.78 44.34 -41.84
C SER A 24 -3.55 43.76 -41.13
N GLU A 25 -2.35 44.23 -41.46
CA GLU A 25 -1.10 43.81 -40.82
C GLU A 25 -1.05 44.14 -39.33
N VAL A 26 -1.51 45.32 -38.92
CA VAL A 26 -1.56 45.72 -37.50
C VAL A 26 -2.52 44.84 -36.70
N ILE A 27 -3.71 44.55 -37.26
CA ILE A 27 -4.70 43.68 -36.62
C ILE A 27 -4.14 42.26 -36.48
N VAL A 28 -3.57 41.71 -37.55
CA VAL A 28 -2.98 40.36 -37.54
C VAL A 28 -1.82 40.27 -36.55
N SER A 29 -0.96 41.29 -36.50
CA SER A 29 0.15 41.37 -35.53
C SER A 29 -0.35 41.37 -34.08
N ALA A 30 -1.41 42.14 -33.78
CA ALA A 30 -2.02 42.16 -32.45
C ALA A 30 -2.61 40.78 -32.08
N LEU A 31 -3.31 40.12 -33.01
CA LEU A 31 -3.87 38.79 -32.81
C LEU A 31 -2.79 37.73 -32.56
N VAL A 32 -1.72 37.74 -33.36
CA VAL A 32 -0.57 36.84 -33.17
C VAL A 32 0.06 37.05 -31.79
N LYS A 33 0.21 38.30 -31.35
CA LYS A 33 0.76 38.61 -30.03
C LYS A 33 -0.13 38.09 -28.90
N ILE A 34 -1.43 38.36 -28.95
CA ILE A 34 -2.41 37.86 -27.96
C ILE A 34 -2.42 36.33 -27.93
N MET A 35 -2.43 35.69 -29.10
CA MET A 35 -2.44 34.23 -29.20
C MET A 35 -1.18 33.61 -28.61
N ASN A 36 0.01 34.16 -28.92
CA ASN A 36 1.26 33.69 -28.35
C ASN A 36 1.28 33.83 -26.82
N THR A 37 0.84 34.98 -26.29
CA THR A 37 0.75 35.19 -24.83
C THR A 37 -0.24 34.22 -24.18
N ASN A 38 -1.41 34.01 -24.78
CA ASN A 38 -2.39 33.05 -24.27
C ASN A 38 -1.85 31.62 -24.31
N LEU A 39 -1.19 31.22 -25.40
CA LEU A 39 -0.59 29.88 -25.50
C LEU A 39 0.51 29.67 -24.47
N ASP A 40 1.35 30.66 -24.19
CA ASP A 40 2.38 30.56 -23.14
C ASP A 40 1.77 30.37 -21.75
N ILE A 41 0.70 31.11 -21.43
CA ILE A 41 -0.03 30.95 -20.17
C ILE A 41 -0.63 29.54 -20.08
N ILE A 42 -1.36 29.11 -21.12
CA ILE A 42 -2.00 27.80 -21.14
C ILE A 42 -0.93 26.69 -21.05
N TYR A 43 0.19 26.79 -21.76
CA TYR A 43 1.26 25.78 -21.69
C TYR A 43 1.94 25.72 -20.33
N LYS A 44 1.99 26.83 -19.58
CA LYS A 44 2.55 26.87 -18.24
C LYS A 44 1.68 26.13 -17.23
N ASP A 45 0.36 26.26 -17.34
CA ASP A 45 -0.58 25.68 -16.38
C ASP A 45 -1.10 24.30 -16.80
N MET A 46 -0.96 23.94 -18.09
CA MET A 46 -1.33 22.61 -18.58
C MET A 46 -0.31 21.53 -18.21
N VAL A 47 -0.84 20.32 -17.98
CA VAL A 47 -0.04 19.11 -17.88
C VAL A 47 0.08 18.47 -19.26
N THR A 48 1.31 18.19 -19.67
CA THR A 48 1.57 17.47 -20.93
C THR A 48 1.27 15.98 -20.79
N LYS A 49 0.93 15.32 -21.90
CA LYS A 49 0.73 13.85 -21.91
C LYS A 49 1.95 13.09 -21.39
N VAL A 50 3.16 13.57 -21.69
CA VAL A 50 4.41 12.98 -21.20
C VAL A 50 4.51 13.10 -19.68
N GLN A 51 4.21 14.27 -19.11
CA GLN A 51 4.18 14.44 -17.65
C GLN A 51 3.13 13.55 -16.99
N GLN A 52 1.95 13.42 -17.60
CA GLN A 52 0.90 12.53 -17.12
C GLN A 52 1.35 11.05 -17.15
N GLU A 53 2.03 10.62 -18.21
CA GLU A 53 2.55 9.26 -18.34
C GLU A 53 3.66 8.97 -17.32
N ILE A 54 4.56 9.93 -17.06
CA ILE A 54 5.56 9.82 -15.99
C ILE A 54 4.89 9.66 -14.62
N ALA A 55 3.90 10.50 -14.30
CA ALA A 55 3.17 10.40 -13.05
C ALA A 55 2.45 9.05 -12.90
N LEU A 56 1.84 8.56 -13.99
CA LEU A 56 1.21 7.25 -14.01
C LEU A 56 2.23 6.12 -13.74
N GLN A 57 3.40 6.15 -14.37
CA GLN A 57 4.46 5.16 -14.16
C GLN A 57 4.95 5.17 -12.70
N GLN A 58 5.08 6.35 -12.07
CA GLN A 58 5.43 6.46 -10.65
C GLN A 58 4.37 5.82 -9.75
N VAL A 59 3.09 6.13 -9.98
CA VAL A 59 1.98 5.52 -9.23
C VAL A 59 1.97 3.99 -9.41
N MET A 60 2.13 3.50 -10.64
CA MET A 60 2.17 2.07 -10.92
C MET A 60 3.37 1.39 -10.24
N SER A 61 4.52 2.04 -10.19
CA SER A 61 5.70 1.54 -9.47
C SER A 61 5.42 1.39 -7.97
N HIS A 62 4.79 2.39 -7.34
CA HIS A 62 4.40 2.32 -5.93
C HIS A 62 3.39 1.20 -5.65
N ILE A 63 2.36 1.06 -6.51
CA ILE A 63 1.40 -0.05 -6.42
C ILE A 63 2.11 -1.40 -6.53
N GLY A 64 3.09 -1.52 -7.45
CA GLY A 64 3.90 -2.72 -7.60
C GLY A 64 4.70 -3.06 -6.33
N GLY A 65 5.28 -2.05 -5.67
CA GLY A 65 5.97 -2.20 -4.38
C GLY A 65 5.04 -2.73 -3.29
N VAL A 66 3.89 -2.06 -3.07
CA VAL A 66 2.91 -2.49 -2.06
C VAL A 66 2.43 -3.92 -2.31
N LYS A 67 2.18 -4.29 -3.58
CA LYS A 67 1.77 -5.64 -3.94
C LYS A 67 2.84 -6.69 -3.59
N LYS A 68 4.11 -6.37 -3.78
CA LYS A 68 5.22 -7.25 -3.41
C LYS A 68 5.26 -7.47 -1.90
N ASP A 69 5.14 -6.40 -1.12
CA ASP A 69 5.15 -6.47 0.35
C ASP A 69 3.98 -7.29 0.89
N MET A 70 2.79 -7.12 0.30
CA MET A 70 1.60 -7.93 0.63
C MET A 70 1.84 -9.42 0.40
N ILE A 71 2.47 -9.80 -0.72
CA ILE A 71 2.78 -11.21 -1.02
C ILE A 71 3.79 -11.77 0.00
N ILE A 72 4.78 -10.98 0.42
CA ILE A 72 5.77 -11.41 1.43
C ILE A 72 5.07 -11.65 2.78
N LEU A 73 4.22 -10.72 3.19
CA LEU A 73 3.43 -10.82 4.43
C LEU A 73 2.56 -12.09 4.43
N GLU A 74 1.82 -12.33 3.35
CA GLU A 74 0.93 -13.50 3.22
C GLU A 74 1.69 -14.83 3.19
N LYS A 75 2.80 -14.92 2.43
CA LYS A 75 3.49 -16.19 2.22
C LYS A 75 4.47 -16.52 3.33
N SER A 76 5.23 -15.54 3.81
CA SER A 76 6.33 -15.77 4.73
C SER A 76 5.90 -15.53 6.17
N GLU A 77 5.47 -14.31 6.48
CA GLU A 77 5.24 -13.89 7.86
C GLU A 77 4.02 -14.59 8.47
N PHE A 78 2.91 -14.68 7.73
CA PHE A 78 1.72 -15.37 8.21
C PHE A 78 1.94 -16.89 8.38
N SER A 79 2.69 -17.51 7.46
CA SER A 79 3.06 -18.93 7.56
C SER A 79 3.94 -19.20 8.77
N ALA A 80 4.94 -18.35 9.03
CA ALA A 80 5.80 -18.44 10.19
C ALA A 80 5.00 -18.28 11.50
N LEU A 81 4.14 -17.26 11.56
CA LEU A 81 3.26 -17.02 12.70
C LEU A 81 2.33 -18.21 12.98
N ARG A 82 1.78 -18.82 11.92
CA ARG A 82 0.92 -20.01 12.06
C ARG A 82 1.70 -21.22 12.59
N SER A 83 2.91 -21.44 12.10
CA SER A 83 3.79 -22.51 12.59
C SER A 83 4.12 -22.32 14.07
N GLU A 84 4.48 -21.11 14.50
CA GLU A 84 4.80 -20.83 15.90
C GLU A 84 3.57 -20.99 16.80
N ASN A 85 2.39 -20.58 16.34
CA ASN A 85 1.13 -20.82 17.07
C ASN A 85 0.83 -22.31 17.27
N GLU A 86 0.99 -23.14 16.24
CA GLU A 86 0.77 -24.59 16.38
C GLU A 86 1.80 -25.23 17.32
N LYS A 87 3.06 -24.78 17.27
CA LYS A 87 4.10 -25.22 18.21
C LYS A 87 3.74 -24.87 19.66
N ILE A 88 3.39 -23.61 19.94
CA ILE A 88 2.96 -23.17 21.28
C ILE A 88 1.75 -23.97 21.78
N LYS A 89 0.79 -24.27 20.89
CA LYS A 89 -0.38 -25.08 21.22
C LYS A 89 -0.01 -26.51 21.61
N LEU A 90 0.94 -27.13 20.91
CA LEU A 90 1.45 -28.46 21.24
C LEU A 90 2.20 -28.46 22.57
N GLU A 91 3.07 -27.48 22.80
CA GLU A 91 3.79 -27.31 24.08
C GLU A 91 2.82 -27.13 25.25
N LEU A 92 1.77 -26.32 25.06
CA LEU A 92 0.73 -26.13 26.07
C LEU A 92 -0.02 -27.44 26.39
N GLN A 93 -0.35 -28.24 25.37
CA GLN A 93 -0.97 -29.55 25.56
C GLN A 93 -0.07 -30.50 26.33
N GLN A 94 1.24 -30.50 26.03
CA GLN A 94 2.22 -31.32 26.71
C GLN A 94 2.36 -30.93 28.19
N ILE A 95 2.49 -29.63 28.49
CA ILE A 95 2.55 -29.12 29.87
C ILE A 95 1.28 -29.49 30.62
N LYS A 96 0.10 -29.31 30.01
CA LYS A 96 -1.18 -29.70 30.62
C LYS A 96 -1.21 -31.17 30.99
N LYS A 97 -0.72 -32.05 30.11
CA LYS A 97 -0.62 -33.49 30.40
C LYS A 97 0.33 -33.78 31.55
N GLN A 98 1.54 -33.22 31.52
CA GLN A 98 2.54 -33.40 32.58
C GLN A 98 2.01 -32.98 33.96
N VAL A 99 1.32 -31.84 34.03
CA VAL A 99 0.72 -31.37 35.29
C VAL A 99 -0.37 -32.33 35.79
N MET A 100 -1.21 -32.85 34.90
CA MET A 100 -2.24 -33.84 35.28
C MET A 100 -1.64 -35.16 35.77
N ASP A 101 -0.55 -35.61 35.13
CA ASP A 101 0.17 -36.82 35.52
C ASP A 101 0.81 -36.63 36.92
N GLU A 102 1.47 -35.49 37.18
CA GLU A 102 2.05 -35.18 38.48
C GLU A 102 1.00 -35.01 39.59
N ILE A 103 -0.14 -34.38 39.30
CA ILE A 103 -1.27 -34.32 40.26
C ILE A 103 -1.74 -35.73 40.64
N THR A 104 -1.81 -36.63 39.66
CA THR A 104 -2.25 -38.02 39.87
C THR A 104 -1.24 -38.78 40.72
N LYS A 105 0.05 -38.60 40.44
CA LYS A 105 1.15 -39.20 41.20
C LYS A 105 1.16 -38.74 42.66
N VAL A 106 1.15 -37.41 42.90
CA VAL A 106 1.10 -36.84 44.26
C VAL A 106 -0.13 -37.33 45.03
N ARG A 107 -1.28 -37.45 44.36
CA ARG A 107 -2.49 -38.00 44.98
C ARG A 107 -2.32 -39.47 45.40
N ALA A 108 -1.70 -40.30 44.55
CA ALA A 108 -1.44 -41.70 44.85
C ALA A 108 -0.45 -41.84 46.02
N ASP A 109 0.64 -41.07 46.00
CA ASP A 109 1.66 -41.04 47.05
C ASP A 109 1.06 -40.63 48.41
N ASN A 110 0.22 -39.58 48.43
CA ASN A 110 -0.46 -39.16 49.65
C ASN A 110 -1.42 -40.23 50.19
N LYS A 111 -2.17 -40.91 49.31
CA LYS A 111 -3.07 -42.00 49.74
C LYS A 111 -2.28 -43.17 50.33
N LEU A 112 -1.14 -43.52 49.74
CA LEU A 112 -0.26 -44.55 50.26
C LEU A 112 0.30 -44.16 51.63
N ASN A 113 0.83 -42.95 51.77
CA ASN A 113 1.37 -42.43 53.03
C ASN A 113 0.33 -42.44 54.15
N LEU A 114 -0.91 -42.00 53.88
CA LEU A 114 -2.00 -42.04 54.85
C LEU A 114 -2.35 -43.47 55.27
N ASN A 115 -2.36 -44.42 54.33
CA ASN A 115 -2.63 -45.82 54.64
C ASN A 115 -1.52 -46.44 55.50
N LEU A 116 -0.25 -46.14 55.21
CA LEU A 116 0.89 -46.58 55.99
C LEU A 116 0.83 -46.05 57.43
N GLU A 117 0.57 -44.74 57.59
CA GLU A 117 0.48 -44.12 58.92
C GLU A 117 -0.69 -44.68 59.73
N LYS A 118 -1.84 -44.93 59.07
CA LYS A 118 -2.97 -45.60 59.71
C LYS A 118 -2.63 -47.01 60.20
N SER A 119 -1.87 -47.79 59.43
CA SER A 119 -1.40 -49.11 59.84
C SER A 119 -0.44 -49.02 61.03
N ARG A 120 0.51 -48.07 61.01
CA ARG A 120 1.45 -47.83 62.11
C ARG A 120 0.73 -47.48 63.42
N VAL A 121 -0.28 -46.60 63.36
CA VAL A 121 -1.10 -46.25 64.53
C VAL A 121 -1.86 -47.47 65.07
N LYS A 122 -2.40 -48.34 64.20
CA LYS A 122 -3.06 -49.57 64.62
C LYS A 122 -2.10 -50.52 65.35
N GLU A 123 -0.87 -50.67 64.86
CA GLU A 123 0.14 -51.51 65.51
C GLU A 123 0.55 -50.99 66.89
N LEU A 124 0.59 -49.67 67.09
CA LEU A 124 0.94 -49.06 68.39
C LEU A 124 -0.17 -49.16 69.45
N VAL A 125 -1.42 -49.33 69.02
CA VAL A 125 -2.60 -49.35 69.91
C VAL A 125 -3.13 -50.78 70.13
N SER A 126 -2.61 -51.76 69.38
CA SER A 126 -2.92 -53.19 69.52
C SER A 126 -1.96 -53.89 70.48
#